data_AF-A0A7Y4X1T0-F1
#
_entry.id   AF-A0A7Y4X1T0-F1
#
_cell.length_a   1.000
_cell.length_b   1.000
_cell.length_c   1.000
_cell.angle_alpha   90.00
_cell.angle_beta   90.00
_cell.angle_gamma   90.00
#
_symmetry.space_group_name_H-M   'P 1'
#
loop_
_entity.id
_entity.type
_entity.pdbx_description
1 polymer ?
#
loop_
_entity_poly.entity_id
_entity_poly.type
_entity_poly.pdbx_seq_one_letter_code
_entity_poly.pdbx_strand_id
1 'polypeptide(L)'
;MDVNPVAIIVIAIVVIIIIRLVAGVFDGGRIEDHFSEEGKEFISKEWAPLGKGWFGDSSDRIYVVRYKDKDGHIHEAYCKTSMFSGVYITEDKIVEYNKDALTDVKKLEAENLKLKEELERLKKGI
;
A
#
# COMPACT_ATOMS: atom_id res chain seq x y z
N MET A 1 -47.81 -17.00 15.43
CA MET A 1 -46.46 -17.40 15.87
C MET A 1 -45.83 -16.12 16.36
N ASP A 2 -45.84 -15.89 17.67
CA ASP A 2 -45.32 -14.63 18.23
C ASP A 2 -43.81 -14.65 18.10
N VAL A 3 -43.30 -13.85 17.16
CA VAL A 3 -41.86 -13.69 16.96
C VAL A 3 -41.29 -12.99 18.18
N ASN A 4 -40.44 -13.70 18.93
CA ASN A 4 -39.79 -13.16 20.12
C ASN A 4 -38.89 -11.97 19.70
N PRO A 5 -39.11 -10.76 20.22
CA PRO A 5 -38.31 -9.58 19.86
C PRO A 5 -36.82 -9.77 20.17
N VAL A 6 -36.48 -10.57 21.17
CA VAL A 6 -35.08 -10.94 21.47
C VAL A 6 -34.47 -11.75 20.33
N ALA A 7 -35.23 -12.70 19.75
CA ALA A 7 -34.75 -13.49 18.62
C ALA A 7 -34.50 -12.60 17.38
N ILE A 8 -35.37 -11.61 17.13
CA ILE A 8 -35.16 -10.63 16.05
C ILE A 8 -33.88 -9.84 16.26
N ILE A 9 -33.63 -9.34 17.47
CA ILE A 9 -32.41 -8.57 17.80
C ILE A 9 -31.16 -9.43 17.62
N VAL A 10 -31.17 -10.68 18.10
CA VAL A 10 -30.03 -11.59 17.95
C VAL A 10 -29.74 -11.86 16.47
N ILE A 11 -30.78 -12.13 15.66
CA ILE A 11 -30.63 -12.33 14.21
C ILE A 11 -30.06 -11.08 13.55
N ALA A 12 -30.56 -9.89 13.90
CA ALA A 12 -30.06 -8.64 13.35
C ALA A 12 -28.56 -8.42 13.65
N ILE A 13 -28.13 -8.70 14.89
CA ILE A 13 -26.71 -8.61 15.29
C ILE A 13 -25.85 -9.59 14.47
N VAL A 14 -26.29 -10.84 14.33
CA VAL A 14 -25.58 -11.86 13.55
C VAL A 14 -25.46 -11.44 12.09
N VAL A 15 -26.53 -10.93 11.49
CA VAL A 15 -26.53 -10.44 10.11
C VAL A 15 -25.56 -9.27 9.93
N ILE A 16 -25.55 -8.30 10.85
CA ILE A 16 -24.61 -7.16 10.81
C ILE A 16 -23.16 -7.64 10.89
N ILE A 17 -22.86 -8.62 11.76
CA ILE A 17 -21.51 -9.20 11.87
C ILE A 17 -21.11 -9.89 10.56
N ILE A 18 -22.01 -10.68 9.97
CA ILE A 18 -21.75 -11.36 8.69
C ILE A 18 -21.48 -10.35 7.58
N ILE A 19 -22.34 -9.32 7.45
CA ILE A 19 -22.15 -8.26 6.45
C ILE A 19 -20.79 -7.59 6.63
N ARG A 20 -20.39 -7.28 7.87
CA ARG A 20 -19.10 -6.66 8.17
C ARG A 20 -17.91 -7.54 7.76
N LEU A 21 -17.98 -8.84 8.05
CA LEU A 21 -16.92 -9.80 7.71
C LEU A 21 -16.80 -9.97 6.20
N VAL A 22 -17.93 -10.15 5.50
CA VAL A 22 -17.97 -10.28 4.04
C VAL A 22 -17.41 -9.02 3.40
N ALA A 23 -17.83 -7.84 3.86
CA ALA A 23 -17.33 -6.58 3.33
C ALA A 23 -15.81 -6.43 3.51
N GLY A 24 -15.22 -6.96 4.60
CA GLY A 24 -13.77 -6.95 4.82
C GLY A 24 -12.97 -7.86 3.87
N VAL A 25 -13.61 -8.92 3.36
CA VAL A 25 -13.03 -9.79 2.32
C VAL A 25 -12.98 -9.04 0.99
N PHE A 26 -14.08 -8.38 0.60
CA PHE A 26 -14.15 -7.59 -0.64
C PHE A 26 -13.18 -6.40 -0.68
N ASP A 27 -12.79 -5.87 0.48
CA ASP A 27 -11.75 -4.83 0.53
C ASP A 27 -10.40 -5.33 0.02
N GLY A 28 -10.11 -6.64 0.11
CA GLY A 28 -8.87 -7.21 -0.42
C GLY A 28 -8.75 -7.03 -1.92
N GLY A 29 -9.78 -7.49 -2.65
CA GLY A 29 -9.82 -7.35 -4.10
C GLY A 29 -9.72 -5.90 -4.54
N ARG A 30 -10.48 -4.98 -3.92
CA ARG A 30 -10.43 -3.56 -4.28
C ARG A 30 -9.05 -2.92 -4.09
N ILE A 31 -8.33 -3.30 -3.04
CA ILE A 31 -6.98 -2.79 -2.78
C ILE A 31 -6.01 -3.37 -3.80
N GLU A 32 -6.08 -4.68 -4.06
CA GLU A 32 -5.23 -5.37 -5.02
C GLU A 32 -5.43 -4.83 -6.45
N ASP A 33 -6.69 -4.66 -6.87
CA ASP A 33 -7.06 -4.08 -8.15
C ASP A 33 -6.50 -2.66 -8.29
N HIS A 34 -6.61 -1.83 -7.26
CA HIS A 34 -6.09 -0.46 -7.26
C HIS A 34 -4.57 -0.42 -7.51
N PHE A 35 -3.79 -1.30 -6.87
CA PHE A 35 -2.35 -1.37 -7.11
C PHE A 35 -2.00 -1.95 -8.48
N SER A 36 -2.74 -2.98 -8.91
CA SER A 36 -2.56 -3.62 -10.21
C SER A 36 -2.81 -2.66 -11.37
N GLU A 37 -3.85 -1.83 -11.28
CA GLU A 37 -4.16 -0.77 -12.26
C GLU A 37 -3.04 0.29 -12.36
N GLU A 38 -2.31 0.55 -11.27
CA GLU A 38 -1.15 1.44 -11.26
C GLU A 38 0.15 0.78 -11.76
N GLY A 39 0.11 -0.53 -12.03
CA GLY A 39 1.27 -1.36 -12.37
C GLY A 39 2.21 -1.57 -11.19
N LYS A 40 1.66 -1.60 -9.97
CA LYS A 40 2.35 -1.90 -8.71
C LYS A 40 1.95 -3.31 -8.26
N GLU A 41 2.88 -4.02 -7.62
CA GLU A 41 2.61 -5.37 -7.12
C GLU A 41 2.12 -5.29 -5.67
N PHE A 42 0.90 -5.73 -5.41
CA PHE A 42 0.38 -5.80 -4.05
C PHE A 42 1.02 -6.97 -3.28
N ILE A 43 1.51 -6.72 -2.06
CA ILE A 43 2.19 -7.72 -1.23
C ILE A 43 1.31 -8.17 -0.07
N SER A 44 0.84 -7.23 0.74
CA SER A 44 0.04 -7.57 1.93
C SER A 44 -0.87 -6.44 2.40
N LYS A 45 -1.92 -6.82 3.14
CA LYS A 45 -2.74 -5.91 3.92
C LYS A 45 -2.84 -6.39 5.36
N GLU A 46 -2.77 -5.46 6.30
CA GLU A 46 -2.98 -5.67 7.72
C GLU A 46 -4.06 -4.70 8.20
N TRP A 47 -5.06 -5.20 8.91
CA TRP A 47 -6.14 -4.35 9.40
C TRP A 47 -5.65 -3.47 10.54
N ALA A 48 -5.81 -2.14 10.39
CA ALA A 48 -5.32 -1.14 11.32
C ALA A 48 -6.48 -0.26 11.82
N PRO A 49 -7.29 -0.73 12.79
CA PRO A 49 -8.50 -0.04 13.26
C PRO A 49 -8.25 1.34 13.86
N LEU A 50 -7.00 1.66 14.22
CA LEU A 50 -6.57 2.94 14.79
C LEU A 50 -5.48 3.61 13.93
N GLY A 51 -5.50 3.39 12.61
CA GLY A 51 -4.55 4.02 11.69
C GLY A 51 -4.45 5.53 11.92
N LYS A 52 -3.23 6.03 12.11
CA LYS A 52 -2.96 7.43 12.41
C LYS A 52 -3.45 8.32 11.24
N GLY A 53 -3.96 9.51 11.55
CA GLY A 53 -4.33 10.52 10.54
C GLY A 53 -5.81 10.59 10.12
N TRP A 54 -6.66 9.66 10.57
CA TRP A 54 -8.07 9.60 10.14
C TRP A 54 -9.05 9.67 11.33
N PHE A 55 -9.14 10.84 11.98
CA PHE A 55 -10.26 11.15 12.86
C PHE A 55 -11.37 11.76 12.00
N GLY A 56 -12.41 11.00 11.64
CA GLY A 56 -13.55 11.66 10.98
C GLY A 56 -14.72 10.82 10.49
N ASP A 57 -14.56 9.54 10.15
CA ASP A 57 -15.70 8.76 9.66
C ASP A 57 -15.77 7.36 10.28
N SER A 58 -16.89 7.10 10.96
CA SER A 58 -17.13 5.90 11.78
C SER A 58 -17.30 4.60 10.99
N SER A 59 -17.32 4.64 9.66
CA SER A 59 -17.47 3.46 8.79
C SER A 59 -16.21 3.06 8.02
N ASP A 60 -15.14 3.85 8.09
CA ASP A 60 -13.97 3.62 7.26
C ASP A 60 -13.10 2.49 7.79
N ARG A 61 -12.71 1.60 6.88
CA ARG A 61 -11.80 0.50 7.20
C ARG A 61 -10.42 0.89 6.75
N ILE A 62 -9.51 0.96 7.71
CA ILE A 62 -8.13 1.35 7.49
C ILE A 62 -7.27 0.09 7.54
N TYR A 63 -6.39 -0.03 6.56
CA TYR A 63 -5.42 -1.08 6.43
C TYR A 63 -4.02 -0.46 6.34
N VAL A 64 -3.02 -1.12 6.90
CA VAL A 64 -1.64 -0.92 6.48
C VAL A 64 -1.42 -1.85 5.30
N VAL A 65 -0.96 -1.30 4.18
CA VAL A 65 -0.70 -2.06 2.96
C VAL A 65 0.78 -2.01 2.62
N ARG A 66 1.29 -3.12 2.10
CA ARG A 66 2.60 -3.19 1.48
C ARG A 66 2.48 -3.51 0.01
N TYR A 67 3.27 -2.81 -0.79
CA TYR A 67 3.28 -2.99 -2.24
C TYR A 67 4.67 -2.71 -2.78
N LYS A 68 4.97 -3.25 -3.97
CA LYS A 68 6.20 -3.02 -4.70
C LYS A 68 5.98 -2.02 -5.82
N ASP A 69 6.85 -1.01 -5.91
CA ASP A 69 6.84 -0.06 -7.02
C ASP A 69 7.51 -0.62 -8.29
N LYS A 70 7.52 0.18 -9.36
CA LYS A 70 8.13 -0.20 -10.65
C LYS A 70 9.66 -0.30 -10.59
N ASP A 71 10.29 0.40 -9.63
CA ASP A 71 11.73 0.37 -9.39
C ASP A 71 12.14 -0.80 -8.48
N GLY A 72 11.16 -1.53 -7.95
CA GLY A 72 11.31 -2.70 -7.12
C GLY A 72 11.43 -2.40 -5.62
N HIS A 73 11.18 -1.17 -5.19
CA HIS A 73 11.11 -0.79 -3.78
C HIS A 73 9.84 -1.33 -3.13
N ILE A 74 9.94 -1.70 -1.86
CA ILE A 74 8.77 -2.05 -1.05
C ILE A 74 8.35 -0.82 -0.26
N HIS A 75 7.08 -0.46 -0.43
CA HIS A 75 6.41 0.62 0.25
C HIS A 75 5.50 0.07 1.35
N GLU A 76 5.34 0.85 2.41
CA GLU A 76 4.32 0.66 3.44
C GLU A 76 3.49 1.95 3.53
N ALA A 77 2.18 1.83 3.44
CA ALA A 77 1.28 2.98 3.48
C ALA A 77 -0.03 2.64 4.20
N TYR A 78 -0.74 3.66 4.69
CA TYR A 78 -2.12 3.50 5.16
C TYR A 78 -3.08 3.60 4.00
N CYS A 79 -3.93 2.60 3.89
CA CYS A 79 -4.98 2.49 2.89
C CYS A 79 -6.35 2.59 3.58
N LYS A 80 -7.16 3.54 3.13
CA LYS A 80 -8.56 3.69 3.55
C LYS A 80 -9.45 3.15 2.44
N THR A 81 -10.34 2.23 2.79
CA THR A 81 -11.39 1.74 1.88
C THR A 81 -12.77 2.17 2.34
N SER A 82 -13.56 2.68 1.41
CA SER A 82 -14.98 2.95 1.62
C SER A 82 -15.79 2.39 0.46
N MET A 83 -16.97 1.83 0.77
CA MET A 83 -17.84 1.19 -0.22
C MET A 83 -18.14 2.12 -1.40
N PHE A 84 -18.24 3.44 -1.17
CA PHE A 84 -18.65 4.41 -2.20
C PHE A 84 -17.54 5.32 -2.73
N SER A 85 -16.47 5.58 -1.96
CA SER A 85 -15.47 6.61 -2.34
C SER A 85 -14.15 6.08 -2.88
N GLY A 86 -13.92 4.76 -2.92
CA GLY A 86 -12.71 4.19 -3.52
C GLY A 86 -11.64 3.79 -2.49
N VAL A 87 -10.39 3.77 -2.97
CA VAL A 87 -9.18 3.47 -2.19
C VAL A 87 -8.37 4.76 -2.08
N TYR A 88 -7.97 5.12 -0.85
CA TYR A 88 -7.13 6.29 -0.60
C TYR A 88 -5.87 5.87 0.16
N ILE A 89 -4.71 6.31 -0.33
CA ILE A 89 -3.40 5.99 0.26
C ILE A 89 -2.82 7.23 0.93
N THR A 90 -2.26 7.05 2.13
CA THR A 90 -1.62 8.09 2.93
C THR A 90 -0.39 7.56 3.66
N GLU A 91 0.50 8.47 4.05
CA GLU A 91 1.77 8.18 4.74
C GLU A 91 2.59 7.08 4.05
N ASP A 92 2.77 7.22 2.74
CA ASP A 92 3.59 6.32 1.95
C ASP A 92 5.08 6.50 2.28
N LYS A 93 5.72 5.40 2.69
CA LYS A 93 7.15 5.35 2.96
C LYS A 93 7.76 4.09 2.36
N ILE A 94 8.96 4.23 1.81
CA ILE A 94 9.77 3.09 1.41
C ILE A 94 10.29 2.40 2.67
N VAL A 95 9.95 1.12 2.84
CA VAL A 95 10.45 0.26 3.93
C VAL A 95 11.60 -0.62 3.49
N GLU A 96 11.72 -0.91 2.20
CA GLU A 96 12.85 -1.64 1.63
C GLU A 96 13.23 -1.08 0.26
N TYR A 97 14.49 -0.67 0.11
CA TYR A 97 15.05 -0.27 -1.17
C TYR A 97 15.55 -1.49 -1.95
N ASN A 98 15.43 -1.42 -3.27
CA ASN A 98 15.89 -2.45 -4.18
C ASN A 98 17.41 -2.40 -4.20
N LYS A 99 18.03 -3.44 -3.64
CA LYS A 99 19.48 -3.52 -3.48
C LYS A 99 20.19 -3.60 -4.83
N ASP A 100 19.54 -4.17 -5.84
CA ASP A 100 20.11 -4.29 -7.17
C ASP A 100 20.18 -2.92 -7.84
N ALA A 101 19.07 -2.17 -7.82
CA ALA A 101 19.02 -0.79 -8.31
C ALA A 101 20.05 0.11 -7.60
N LEU A 102 20.17 0.00 -6.27
CA LEU A 102 21.14 0.76 -5.50
C LEU A 102 22.59 0.40 -5.87
N THR A 103 22.86 -0.86 -6.16
CA THR A 103 24.19 -1.34 -6.56
C THR A 103 24.56 -0.81 -7.95
N ASP A 104 23.61 -0.83 -8.88
CA ASP A 104 23.80 -0.30 -10.24
C ASP A 104 24.07 1.21 -10.23
N VAL A 105 23.34 1.97 -9.42
CA VAL A 105 23.59 3.42 -9.25
C VAL A 105 25.02 3.67 -8.77
N LYS A 106 25.48 2.94 -7.73
CA LYS A 106 26.87 3.08 -7.23
C LYS A 106 27.91 2.74 -8.28
N LYS A 107 27.65 1.71 -9.10
CA LYS A 107 28.54 1.33 -10.19
C LYS A 107 28.63 2.41 -11.25
N LEU A 108 27.49 2.98 -11.65
CA LEU A 108 27.41 4.07 -12.63
C LEU A 108 28.09 5.36 -12.13
N GLU A 109 27.99 5.67 -10.84
CA GLU A 109 28.71 6.80 -10.24
C GLU A 109 30.23 6.60 -10.29
N ALA A 110 30.70 5.39 -9.97
CA ALA A 110 32.12 5.05 -10.04
C ALA A 110 32.66 5.11 -11.48
N GLU A 111 31.88 4.67 -12.47
CA GLU A 111 32.23 4.78 -13.88
C GLU A 111 32.24 6.23 -14.36
N ASN A 112 31.25 7.04 -13.99
CA ASN A 112 31.21 8.47 -14.32
C ASN A 112 32.41 9.23 -13.75
N LEU A 113 32.86 8.88 -12.53
CA LEU A 113 34.04 9.49 -11.94
C LEU A 113 35.30 9.17 -12.76
N LYS A 114 35.51 7.90 -13.09
CA LYS A 114 36.65 7.45 -13.93
C LYS A 114 36.65 8.13 -15.29
N LEU A 115 35.49 8.21 -15.93
CA LEU A 115 35.35 8.86 -17.24
C LEU A 115 35.65 10.36 -17.18
N LYS A 116 35.24 11.04 -16.10
CA LYS A 116 35.58 12.45 -15.87
C LYS A 116 37.09 12.65 -15.70
N GLU A 117 37.74 11.80 -14.91
CA GLU A 117 39.20 11.84 -14.74
C GLU A 117 39.93 11.60 -16.06
N GLU A 118 39.47 10.65 -16.87
CA GLU A 118 40.04 10.37 -18.18
C GLU A 118 39.85 11.53 -19.16
N LEU A 119 38.67 12.16 -19.19
CA LEU A 119 38.42 13.36 -19.97
C LEU A 119 39.33 14.52 -19.56
N GLU A 120 39.57 14.72 -18.26
CA GLU A 120 40.51 15.74 -17.79
C GLU A 120 41.95 15.44 -18.22
N ARG A 121 42.37 14.17 -18.15
CA ARG A 121 43.70 13.74 -18.61
C ARG A 121 43.88 14.03 -20.10
N LEU A 122 42.89 13.68 -20.92
CA LEU A 122 42.93 13.91 -22.37
C LEU A 122 42.92 15.41 -22.70
N LYS A 123 42.13 16.22 -21.99
CA LYS A 123 42.10 17.68 -22.16
C LYS A 123 43.42 18.37 -21.78
N LYS A 124 44.17 17.83 -20.82
CA LYS A 124 45.49 18.37 -20.42
C LYS A 124 46.63 17.93 -21.34
N GLY A 125 46.40 16.94 -22.20
CA GLY A 125 47.38 16.41 -23.15
C GLY A 125 47.31 17.02 -24.56
N ILE A 126 46.43 18.01 -24.76
CA ILE A 126 46.27 18.84 -25.97
C ILE A 126 46.67 20.27 -25.60
#